data_AF-A0A4S4CCR1-F1
#
_entry.id   AF-A0A4S4CCR1-F1
#
_cell.length_a   1.000
_cell.length_b   1.000
_cell.length_c   1.000
_cell.angle_alpha   90.00
_cell.angle_beta   90.00
_cell.angle_gamma   90.00
#
_symmetry.space_group_name_H-M   'P 1'
#
loop_
_entity.id
_entity.type
_entity.pdbx_description
1 polymer ?
#
loop_
_entity_poly.entity_id
_entity_poly.type
_entity_poly.pdbx_seq_one_letter_code
_entity_poly.pdbx_strand_id
1 'polypeptide(L)'
;MNASPAWWTALRAELAPVLPRLRVALYASGGSAYHHAALVAQWGGVPEPLTTAQIQAGDLAGYDVLVMPGGGLLGMGGLLAPLGEEGSRMIRDWVAGGGMYIGSCAGAYLPANVPASFAGQHPAIVPLHLLDVPLANGADGGLGGLDSPGVGVLHATVSAPAHWLTKSLPPHFEVMHYNGPCFTPMHGSDVTAVTRVEGTGTAFTPWERSLPGTTPTLVDTLIETRAANVVAGAFGEGTVVLFGSHPEFGFDALQLGWGEAARLFGNALLHQAGRKRSLPCEATGAALTVDLADVADALTTASERFQRLSTITPELSGAPVFLGQTAPDLWRAALSEAATLSADTATYLTSLTSVPSACAAWIDSPAAPEQDYGFVGLRQLAAQILGLLDQAEEHLRSPPPPVTSPYGDWDRHPYHLLASSYLSAAGLTAAASLAAGTLGTLAGTDRLPPHPMFQEERP
;
A
#
# COMPACT_ATOMS: atom_id res chain seq x y z
N MET A 1 6.59 -11.34 -23.22
CA MET A 1 7.08 -10.32 -22.27
C MET A 1 6.91 -8.97 -22.95
N ASN A 2 5.94 -8.18 -22.51
CA ASN A 2 5.77 -6.81 -23.02
C ASN A 2 7.00 -5.98 -22.61
N ALA A 3 7.46 -5.10 -23.51
CA ALA A 3 8.55 -4.18 -23.20
C ALA A 3 8.13 -3.25 -22.05
N SER A 4 9.01 -3.01 -21.08
CA SER A 4 8.72 -2.07 -20.01
C SER A 4 8.50 -0.66 -20.58
N PRO A 5 7.57 0.14 -20.03
CA PRO A 5 7.37 1.52 -20.46
C PRO A 5 8.65 2.35 -20.36
N ALA A 6 8.74 3.41 -21.18
CA ALA A 6 9.88 4.31 -21.20
C ALA A 6 10.13 4.97 -19.84
N TRP A 7 9.07 5.40 -19.15
CA TRP A 7 9.16 6.03 -17.83
C TRP A 7 9.81 5.09 -16.79
N TRP A 8 9.45 3.80 -16.83
CA TRP A 8 9.98 2.79 -15.91
C TRP A 8 11.45 2.54 -16.19
N THR A 9 11.80 2.32 -17.45
CA THR A 9 13.18 2.05 -17.87
C THR A 9 14.09 3.22 -17.50
N ALA A 10 13.64 4.45 -17.72
CA ALA A 10 14.37 5.65 -17.33
C ALA A 10 14.55 5.76 -15.81
N LEU A 11 13.48 5.57 -15.03
CA LEU A 11 13.55 5.66 -13.57
C LEU A 11 14.45 4.57 -12.96
N ARG A 12 14.34 3.33 -13.45
CA ARG A 12 15.19 2.21 -13.02
C ARG A 12 16.67 2.51 -13.29
N ALA A 13 16.99 3.11 -14.44
CA ALA A 13 18.36 3.50 -14.77
C ALA A 13 18.91 4.60 -13.83
N GLU A 14 18.06 5.50 -13.34
CA GLU A 14 18.43 6.51 -12.33
C GLU A 14 18.63 5.89 -10.93
N LEU A 15 17.78 4.94 -10.54
CA LEU A 15 17.76 4.35 -9.19
C LEU A 15 18.77 3.22 -8.97
N ALA A 16 18.98 2.35 -9.97
CA ALA A 16 19.81 1.15 -9.83
C ALA A 16 21.25 1.42 -9.34
N PRO A 17 21.94 2.53 -9.73
CA PRO A 17 23.28 2.83 -9.22
C PRO A 17 23.32 3.27 -7.75
N VAL A 18 22.20 3.75 -7.21
CA VAL A 18 22.15 4.39 -5.88
C VAL A 18 21.40 3.59 -4.84
N LEU A 19 20.38 2.83 -5.22
CA LEU A 19 19.56 2.05 -4.28
C LEU A 19 20.30 0.95 -3.50
N PRO A 20 21.30 0.23 -4.06
CA PRO A 20 22.11 -0.71 -3.26
C PRO A 20 22.85 -0.03 -2.10
N ARG A 21 22.96 1.30 -2.12
CA ARG A 21 23.60 2.08 -1.08
C ARG A 21 22.59 2.70 -0.12
N LEU A 22 21.29 2.62 -0.38
CA LEU A 22 20.25 3.22 0.45
C LEU A 22 19.60 2.15 1.32
N ARG A 23 19.57 2.35 2.64
CA ARG A 23 18.88 1.42 3.54
C ARG A 23 17.42 1.82 3.71
N VAL A 24 16.52 1.02 3.15
CA VAL A 24 15.08 1.30 3.10
C VAL A 24 14.33 0.34 4.01
N ALA A 25 13.92 0.83 5.18
CA ALA A 25 13.04 0.13 6.09
C ALA A 25 11.59 0.23 5.62
N LEU A 26 10.87 -0.89 5.71
CA LEU A 26 9.43 -0.96 5.52
C LEU A 26 8.79 -1.33 6.86
N TYR A 27 7.88 -0.51 7.36
CA TYR A 27 7.21 -0.83 8.61
C TYR A 27 6.44 -2.15 8.52
N ALA A 28 6.78 -3.08 9.41
CA ALA A 28 6.35 -4.47 9.34
C ALA A 28 5.20 -4.83 10.30
N SER A 29 4.97 -4.01 11.33
CA SER A 29 4.06 -4.37 12.43
C SER A 29 2.59 -4.01 12.18
N GLY A 30 2.24 -3.50 11.00
CA GLY A 30 0.86 -3.32 10.58
C GLY A 30 0.78 -2.80 9.15
N GLY A 31 -0.41 -2.86 8.55
CA GLY A 31 -0.63 -2.38 7.18
C GLY A 31 -0.10 -3.32 6.10
N SER A 32 0.27 -2.81 4.93
CA SER A 32 0.81 -3.65 3.84
C SER A 32 1.87 -2.92 3.03
N ALA A 33 3.12 -3.40 3.12
CA ALA A 33 4.27 -2.77 2.46
C ALA A 33 4.77 -3.52 1.21
N TYR A 34 4.04 -4.53 0.72
CA TYR A 34 4.51 -5.40 -0.37
C TYR A 34 4.68 -4.67 -1.71
N HIS A 35 3.85 -3.66 -2.00
CA HIS A 35 4.02 -2.83 -3.19
C HIS A 35 5.32 -2.02 -3.13
N HIS A 36 5.58 -1.35 -2.01
CA HIS A 36 6.83 -0.61 -1.79
C HIS A 36 8.04 -1.54 -1.85
N ALA A 37 7.94 -2.73 -1.26
CA ALA A 37 9.00 -3.73 -1.31
C ALA A 37 9.35 -4.14 -2.73
N ALA A 38 8.35 -4.50 -3.53
CA ALA A 38 8.54 -4.91 -4.90
C ALA A 38 9.13 -3.77 -5.74
N LEU A 39 8.67 -2.52 -5.57
CA LEU A 39 9.25 -1.36 -6.24
C LEU A 39 10.72 -1.18 -5.90
N VAL A 40 11.07 -1.19 -4.61
CA VAL A 40 12.47 -1.06 -4.15
C VAL A 40 13.34 -2.17 -4.74
N ALA A 41 12.92 -3.42 -4.65
CA ALA A 41 13.67 -4.56 -5.16
C ALA A 41 13.86 -4.48 -6.69
N GLN A 42 12.78 -4.23 -7.44
CA GLN A 42 12.82 -4.16 -8.91
C GLN A 42 13.67 -2.99 -9.43
N TRP A 43 13.79 -1.91 -8.66
CA TRP A 43 14.71 -0.82 -8.94
C TRP A 43 16.15 -1.05 -8.48
N GLY A 44 16.46 -2.20 -7.88
CA GLY A 44 17.81 -2.62 -7.48
C GLY A 44 18.17 -2.32 -6.03
N GLY A 45 17.20 -1.98 -5.18
CA GLY A 45 17.39 -1.83 -3.73
C GLY A 45 17.12 -3.13 -2.97
N VAL A 46 17.32 -3.07 -1.65
CA VAL A 46 16.98 -4.16 -0.74
C VAL A 46 15.91 -3.65 0.23
N PRO A 47 14.64 -4.07 0.09
CA PRO A 47 13.61 -3.72 1.06
C PRO A 47 13.80 -4.52 2.34
N GLU A 48 13.84 -3.84 3.49
CA GLU A 48 14.06 -4.46 4.80
C GLU A 48 12.83 -4.27 5.69
N PRO A 49 12.04 -5.32 5.96
CA PRO A 49 10.95 -5.26 6.95
C PRO A 49 11.51 -4.89 8.33
N LEU A 50 10.93 -3.87 8.96
CA LEU A 50 11.33 -3.37 10.27
C LEU A 50 10.13 -3.37 11.21
N THR A 51 10.19 -4.22 12.23
CA THR A 51 9.13 -4.37 13.23
C THR A 51 9.19 -3.26 14.28
N THR A 52 8.09 -3.02 14.98
CA THR A 52 8.08 -2.13 16.14
C THR A 52 9.09 -2.53 17.20
N ALA A 53 9.25 -3.83 17.48
CA ALA A 53 10.21 -4.29 18.49
C ALA A 53 11.64 -3.87 18.12
N GLN A 54 11.99 -3.92 16.84
CA GLN A 54 13.27 -3.45 16.33
C GLN A 54 13.39 -1.92 16.38
N ILE A 55 12.32 -1.19 16.03
CA ILE A 55 12.29 0.28 16.20
C ILE A 55 12.56 0.63 17.66
N GLN A 56 11.86 0.01 18.61
CA GLN A 56 12.01 0.21 20.04
C GLN A 56 13.39 -0.23 20.58
N ALA A 57 14.05 -1.18 19.91
CA ALA A 57 15.43 -1.57 20.19
C ALA A 57 16.47 -0.57 19.65
N GLY A 58 16.06 0.43 18.87
CA GLY A 58 16.94 1.45 18.28
C GLY A 58 17.46 1.13 16.88
N ASP A 59 17.00 0.03 16.26
CA ASP A 59 17.50 -0.43 14.96
C ASP A 59 17.22 0.56 13.83
N LEU A 60 16.20 1.42 14.00
CA LEU A 60 15.85 2.46 13.03
C LEU A 60 17.03 3.39 12.71
N ALA A 61 17.98 3.57 13.65
CA ALA A 61 19.20 4.35 13.44
C ALA A 61 20.08 3.84 12.29
N GLY A 62 19.93 2.56 11.92
CA GLY A 62 20.65 1.94 10.80
C GLY A 62 20.10 2.29 9.42
N TYR A 63 18.94 2.94 9.32
CA TYR A 63 18.23 3.16 8.06
C TYR A 63 18.27 4.62 7.59
N ASP A 64 18.18 4.82 6.26
CA ASP A 64 18.09 6.15 5.65
C ASP A 64 16.64 6.56 5.37
N VAL A 65 15.79 5.57 5.07
CA VAL A 65 14.37 5.75 4.73
C VAL A 65 13.53 4.81 5.58
N LEU A 66 12.40 5.30 6.10
CA LEU A 66 11.32 4.52 6.67
C LEU A 66 10.07 4.75 5.84
N VAL A 67 9.54 3.68 5.28
CA VAL A 67 8.25 3.66 4.60
C VAL A 67 7.18 3.18 5.57
N MET A 68 6.23 4.06 5.89
CA MET A 68 4.99 3.73 6.60
C MET A 68 3.88 3.47 5.56
N PRO A 69 3.40 2.22 5.46
CA PRO A 69 2.47 1.83 4.41
C PRO A 69 1.04 2.35 4.65
N GLY A 70 0.15 2.00 3.72
CA GLY A 70 -1.30 2.05 3.96
C GLY A 70 -1.72 1.11 5.11
N GLY A 71 -2.93 1.33 5.62
CA GLY A 71 -3.45 0.63 6.79
C GLY A 71 -3.98 -0.77 6.48
N GLY A 72 -4.14 -1.58 7.53
CA GLY A 72 -4.77 -2.90 7.49
C GLY A 72 -6.28 -2.82 7.75
N LEU A 73 -6.82 -3.80 8.46
CA LEU A 73 -8.24 -3.86 8.86
C LEU A 73 -8.60 -2.69 9.78
N LEU A 74 -7.69 -2.33 10.68
CA LEU A 74 -7.86 -1.28 11.69
C LEU A 74 -7.31 0.07 11.22
N GLY A 75 -6.94 0.19 9.94
CA GLY A 75 -6.45 1.44 9.33
C GLY A 75 -5.21 1.98 10.05
N MET A 76 -5.26 3.26 10.46
CA MET A 76 -4.19 3.88 11.23
C MET A 76 -4.02 3.27 12.63
N GLY A 77 -5.11 2.79 13.24
CA GLY A 77 -5.06 2.16 14.56
C GLY A 77 -4.15 0.94 14.57
N GLY A 78 -4.19 0.14 13.50
CA GLY A 78 -3.31 -1.02 13.31
C GLY A 78 -1.84 -0.68 13.11
N LEU A 79 -1.52 0.53 12.63
CA LEU A 79 -0.15 1.02 12.56
C LEU A 79 0.33 1.55 13.92
N LEU A 80 -0.52 2.31 14.61
CA LEU A 80 -0.19 3.02 15.85
C LEU A 80 -0.19 2.13 17.10
N ALA A 81 -1.13 1.20 17.20
CA ALA A 81 -1.28 0.33 18.36
C ALA A 81 0.00 -0.45 18.70
N PRO A 82 0.62 -1.18 17.76
CA PRO A 82 1.89 -1.84 18.04
C PRO A 82 3.00 -0.83 18.33
N LEU A 83 3.10 0.25 17.54
CA LEU A 83 4.15 1.27 17.65
C LEU A 83 4.23 1.92 19.04
N GLY A 84 3.06 2.28 19.60
CA GLY A 84 2.93 3.01 20.84
C GLY A 84 3.54 4.41 20.79
N GLU A 85 3.42 5.15 21.89
CA GLU A 85 4.03 6.49 22.00
C GLU A 85 5.55 6.46 21.90
N GLU A 86 6.19 5.40 22.39
CA GLU A 86 7.64 5.29 22.39
C GLU A 86 8.19 5.09 20.98
N GLY A 87 7.67 4.11 20.23
CA GLY A 87 8.07 3.92 18.84
C GLY A 87 7.81 5.17 18.00
N SER A 88 6.71 5.88 18.28
CA SER A 88 6.37 7.15 17.64
C SER A 88 7.39 8.26 17.93
N ARG A 89 7.84 8.42 19.18
CA ARG A 89 8.94 9.33 19.54
C ARG A 89 10.24 8.96 18.84
N MET A 90 10.57 7.67 18.79
CA MET A 90 11.80 7.20 18.15
C MET A 90 11.81 7.47 16.65
N ILE A 91 10.67 7.31 15.96
CA ILE A 91 10.56 7.73 14.55
C ILE A 91 10.75 9.23 14.44
N ARG A 92 10.08 10.04 15.27
CA ARG A 92 10.22 11.50 15.25
C ARG A 92 11.67 11.95 15.43
N ASP A 93 12.36 11.41 16.43
CA ASP A 93 13.76 11.76 16.72
C ASP A 93 14.70 11.31 15.60
N TRP A 94 14.45 10.14 15.01
CA TRP A 94 15.20 9.66 13.85
C TRP A 94 15.03 10.58 12.62
N VAL A 95 13.80 11.03 12.33
CA VAL A 95 13.54 12.01 11.27
C VAL A 95 14.24 13.32 11.60
N ALA A 96 14.10 13.85 12.83
CA ALA A 96 14.77 15.09 13.24
C ALA A 96 16.30 15.03 13.02
N GLY A 97 16.91 13.85 13.18
CA GLY A 97 18.32 13.62 12.95
C GLY A 97 18.75 13.48 11.47
N GLY A 98 17.82 13.50 10.51
CA GLY A 98 18.12 13.41 9.07
C GLY A 98 17.56 12.18 8.35
N GLY A 99 16.72 11.38 9.02
CA GLY A 99 15.98 10.29 8.38
C GLY A 99 14.91 10.78 7.40
N MET A 100 14.53 9.96 6.42
CA MET A 100 13.40 10.25 5.54
C MET A 100 12.17 9.41 5.90
N TYR A 101 11.09 10.07 6.31
CA TYR A 101 9.78 9.45 6.46
C TYR A 101 9.00 9.51 5.13
N ILE A 102 8.52 8.37 4.66
CA ILE A 102 7.60 8.27 3.53
C ILE A 102 6.32 7.59 4.02
N GLY A 103 5.18 8.29 3.98
CA GLY A 103 3.87 7.73 4.32
C GLY A 103 2.98 7.58 3.09
N SER A 104 2.28 6.45 2.96
CA SER A 104 1.17 6.27 1.99
C SER A 104 -0.15 6.06 2.74
N CYS A 105 -1.22 6.74 2.32
CA CYS A 105 -2.57 6.61 2.90
C CYS A 105 -2.60 6.70 4.43
N ALA A 106 -2.84 5.59 5.15
CA ALA A 106 -2.83 5.56 6.61
C ALA A 106 -1.50 6.09 7.19
N GLY A 107 -0.36 5.67 6.62
CA GLY A 107 0.96 6.17 6.98
C GLY A 107 1.16 7.66 6.68
N ALA A 108 0.38 8.25 5.77
CA ALA A 108 0.42 9.68 5.46
C ALA A 108 -0.42 10.54 6.42
N TYR A 109 -1.42 9.97 7.11
CA TYR A 109 -2.17 10.68 8.15
C TYR A 109 -1.33 10.89 9.41
N LEU A 110 -0.55 9.87 9.81
CA LEU A 110 0.10 9.83 11.13
C LEU A 110 0.96 11.05 11.48
N PRO A 111 1.78 11.60 10.55
CA PRO A 111 2.65 12.74 10.87
C PRO A 111 2.01 14.11 10.57
N ALA A 112 0.74 14.17 10.15
CA ALA A 112 0.03 15.40 9.80
C ALA A 112 -0.75 16.00 10.99
N ASN A 113 -1.49 17.10 10.76
CA ASN A 113 -2.44 17.64 11.74
C ASN A 113 -3.76 16.87 11.71
N VAL A 114 -3.87 15.82 12.52
CA VAL A 114 -5.12 15.07 12.69
C VAL A 114 -6.08 15.80 13.65
N PRO A 115 -7.41 15.57 13.54
CA PRO A 115 -8.38 16.11 14.49
C PRO A 115 -8.15 15.64 15.92
N ALA A 116 -8.51 16.49 16.89
CA ALA A 116 -8.31 16.21 18.31
C ALA A 116 -9.07 14.96 18.78
N SER A 117 -10.23 14.67 18.18
CA SER A 117 -11.00 13.46 18.45
C SER A 117 -10.25 12.18 18.11
N PHE A 118 -9.46 12.19 17.02
CA PHE A 118 -8.63 11.07 16.61
C PHE A 118 -7.42 10.92 17.55
N ALA A 119 -6.73 12.04 17.82
CA ALA A 119 -5.58 12.04 18.75
C ALA A 119 -5.96 11.57 20.16
N GLY A 120 -7.17 11.88 20.63
CA GLY A 120 -7.68 11.40 21.92
C GLY A 120 -7.93 9.88 21.97
N GLN A 121 -8.26 9.25 20.84
CA GLN A 121 -8.43 7.80 20.72
C GLN A 121 -7.11 7.07 20.49
N HIS A 122 -6.13 7.75 19.88
CA HIS A 122 -4.84 7.19 19.51
C HIS A 122 -3.69 8.08 20.02
N PRO A 123 -3.40 8.11 21.34
CA PRO A 123 -2.40 9.01 21.93
C PRO A 123 -1.00 8.85 21.33
N ALA A 124 -0.67 7.66 20.80
CA ALA A 124 0.57 7.39 20.09
C ALA A 124 0.83 8.31 18.88
N ILE A 125 -0.20 8.91 18.28
CA ILE A 125 -0.02 9.81 17.14
C ILE A 125 0.62 11.15 17.52
N VAL A 126 0.39 11.63 18.75
CA VAL A 126 0.86 12.95 19.21
C VAL A 126 2.38 13.08 19.10
N PRO A 127 3.19 12.14 19.61
CA PRO A 127 4.63 12.19 19.42
C PRO A 127 5.10 11.92 17.99
N LEU A 128 4.25 11.41 17.07
CA LEU A 128 4.62 11.14 15.68
C LEU A 128 4.39 12.34 14.75
N HIS A 129 3.78 13.43 15.22
CA HIS A 129 3.52 14.61 14.39
C HIS A 129 4.83 15.20 13.82
N LEU A 130 4.96 15.32 12.49
CA LEU A 130 6.17 15.84 11.82
C LEU A 130 5.92 17.08 10.97
N LEU A 131 4.74 17.19 10.33
CA LEU A 131 4.39 18.32 9.46
C LEU A 131 3.14 19.02 9.96
N ASP A 132 3.24 20.34 10.17
CA ASP A 132 2.12 21.22 10.48
C ASP A 132 1.28 21.45 9.20
N VAL A 133 0.52 20.43 8.80
CA VAL A 133 -0.32 20.43 7.60
C VAL A 133 -1.74 19.95 7.92
N PRO A 134 -2.75 20.83 7.80
CA PRO A 134 -4.16 20.44 7.96
C PRO A 134 -4.62 19.44 6.91
N LEU A 135 -5.56 18.58 7.31
CA LEU A 135 -6.25 17.65 6.42
C LEU A 135 -7.45 18.34 5.78
N ALA A 136 -7.55 18.28 4.46
CA ALA A 136 -8.69 18.76 3.69
C ALA A 136 -9.95 17.91 3.92
N ASN A 137 -9.77 16.66 4.34
CA ASN A 137 -10.82 15.70 4.68
C ASN A 137 -10.80 15.30 6.18
N GLY A 138 -10.32 16.20 7.05
CA GLY A 138 -10.46 16.05 8.50
C GLY A 138 -11.87 16.43 8.94
N ALA A 139 -12.52 15.59 9.76
CA ALA A 139 -13.89 15.81 10.20
C ALA A 139 -14.11 15.30 11.63
N ASP A 140 -14.46 16.20 12.57
CA ASP A 140 -14.85 15.80 13.92
C ASP A 140 -16.17 14.98 13.85
N GLY A 141 -16.10 13.69 14.17
CA GLY A 141 -17.27 12.79 14.20
C GLY A 141 -17.46 11.86 12.98
N GLY A 142 -16.58 11.92 11.96
CA GLY A 142 -16.52 10.94 10.86
C GLY A 142 -15.99 9.56 11.29
N LEU A 143 -15.41 8.77 10.38
CA LEU A 143 -14.79 7.45 10.65
C LEU A 143 -13.56 7.58 11.56
N GLY A 144 -13.77 7.86 12.85
CA GLY A 144 -12.72 8.15 13.84
C GLY A 144 -12.17 9.57 13.81
N GLY A 145 -12.72 10.48 12.99
CA GLY A 145 -12.19 11.84 12.81
C GLY A 145 -11.84 12.20 11.37
N LEU A 146 -12.13 11.33 10.40
CA LEU A 146 -11.75 11.51 9.01
C LEU A 146 -12.92 11.13 8.10
N ASP A 147 -13.11 11.89 7.03
CA ASP A 147 -14.03 11.55 5.96
C ASP A 147 -13.27 10.90 4.80
N SER A 148 -13.86 9.87 4.20
CA SER A 148 -13.27 9.19 3.05
C SER A 148 -13.57 9.97 1.75
N PRO A 149 -12.56 10.34 0.95
CA PRO A 149 -12.78 10.86 -0.40
C PRO A 149 -13.36 9.84 -1.38
N GLY A 150 -13.25 8.55 -1.06
CA GLY A 150 -13.56 7.43 -1.95
C GLY A 150 -12.33 6.64 -2.40
N VAL A 151 -12.57 5.74 -3.34
CA VAL A 151 -11.57 4.79 -3.86
C VAL A 151 -11.55 4.77 -5.38
N GLY A 152 -10.38 4.54 -5.96
CA GLY A 152 -10.20 4.40 -7.41
C GLY A 152 -9.26 5.45 -7.99
N VAL A 153 -9.38 5.69 -9.29
CA VAL A 153 -8.40 6.52 -10.01
C VAL A 153 -8.70 8.01 -9.88
N LEU A 154 -7.76 8.79 -9.34
CA LEU A 154 -7.77 10.25 -9.40
C LEU A 154 -6.94 10.75 -10.57
N HIS A 155 -7.35 11.88 -11.14
CA HIS A 155 -6.52 12.72 -11.98
C HIS A 155 -5.82 13.74 -11.09
N ALA A 156 -4.49 13.72 -11.12
CA ALA A 156 -3.65 14.60 -10.33
C ALA A 156 -2.85 15.53 -11.24
N THR A 157 -2.63 16.76 -10.76
CA THR A 157 -1.80 17.76 -11.44
C THR A 157 -0.58 18.14 -10.60
N VAL A 158 0.54 18.38 -11.26
CA VAL A 158 1.77 18.88 -10.63
C VAL A 158 1.60 20.35 -10.24
N SER A 159 1.66 20.64 -8.94
CA SER A 159 1.56 22.02 -8.42
C SER A 159 2.90 22.66 -8.09
N ALA A 160 3.98 21.87 -7.99
CA ALA A 160 5.33 22.37 -7.71
C ALA A 160 6.36 21.82 -8.73
N PRO A 161 6.34 22.25 -10.00
CA PRO A 161 7.11 21.61 -11.08
C PRO A 161 8.64 21.67 -10.91
N ALA A 162 9.15 22.64 -10.16
CA ALA A 162 10.58 22.76 -9.84
C ALA A 162 11.00 21.91 -8.62
N HIS A 163 10.04 21.30 -7.91
CA HIS A 163 10.32 20.48 -6.74
C HIS A 163 10.97 19.16 -7.15
N TRP A 164 11.92 18.67 -6.37
CA TRP A 164 12.67 17.44 -6.69
C TRP A 164 11.75 16.21 -6.81
N LEU A 165 10.62 16.20 -6.09
CA LEU A 165 9.65 15.10 -6.10
C LEU A 165 8.92 14.97 -7.45
N THR A 166 8.83 16.03 -8.26
CA THR A 166 8.10 16.04 -9.56
C THR A 166 9.03 15.90 -10.76
N LYS A 167 10.33 15.66 -10.54
CA LYS A 167 11.32 15.55 -11.61
C LYS A 167 10.88 14.51 -12.65
N SER A 168 10.74 14.96 -13.90
CA SER A 168 10.30 14.19 -15.06
C SER A 168 8.95 13.47 -14.89
N LEU A 169 8.09 13.97 -14.01
CA LEU A 169 6.68 13.61 -13.97
C LEU A 169 5.92 14.45 -15.00
N PRO A 170 4.96 13.91 -15.74
CA PRO A 170 4.10 14.72 -16.60
C PRO A 170 3.26 15.71 -15.75
N PRO A 171 2.83 16.85 -16.32
CA PRO A 171 2.04 17.84 -15.59
C PRO A 171 0.69 17.33 -15.07
N HIS A 172 0.13 16.32 -15.75
CA HIS A 172 -1.13 15.66 -15.41
C HIS A 172 -0.91 14.15 -15.50
N PHE A 173 -1.43 13.39 -14.54
CA PHE A 173 -1.30 11.94 -14.50
C PHE A 173 -2.40 11.29 -13.67
N GLU A 174 -2.56 9.98 -13.85
CA GLU A 174 -3.48 9.17 -13.05
C GLU A 174 -2.76 8.57 -11.84
N VAL A 175 -3.47 8.49 -10.70
CA VAL A 175 -2.97 7.83 -9.49
C VAL A 175 -4.12 7.11 -8.78
N MET A 176 -3.86 5.89 -8.30
CA MET A 176 -4.81 5.17 -7.47
C MET A 176 -4.96 5.88 -6.12
N HIS A 177 -6.18 6.08 -5.68
CA HIS A 177 -6.50 6.67 -4.38
C HIS A 177 -7.40 5.71 -3.60
N TYR A 178 -7.16 5.60 -2.31
CA TYR A 178 -7.88 4.67 -1.45
C TYR A 178 -8.03 5.27 -0.06
N ASN A 179 -9.05 6.13 0.12
CA ASN A 179 -9.42 6.74 1.40
C ASN A 179 -8.30 7.54 2.13
N GLY A 180 -7.19 7.85 1.45
CA GLY A 180 -6.05 8.49 2.09
C GLY A 180 -6.24 9.99 2.26
N PRO A 181 -5.33 10.67 2.99
CA PRO A 181 -5.47 12.08 3.30
C PRO A 181 -5.41 12.95 2.05
N CYS A 182 -6.21 13.99 2.02
CA CYS A 182 -5.89 15.17 1.23
C CYS A 182 -5.51 16.31 2.19
N PHE A 183 -4.73 17.26 1.71
CA PHE A 183 -4.06 18.25 2.53
C PHE A 183 -4.39 19.67 2.08
N THR A 184 -4.37 20.59 3.04
CA THR A 184 -4.52 22.03 2.79
C THR A 184 -3.33 22.79 3.36
N PRO A 185 -2.13 22.71 2.73
CA PRO A 185 -0.95 23.43 3.21
C PRO A 185 -1.22 24.92 3.38
N MET A 186 -0.84 25.46 4.52
CA MET A 186 -1.07 26.87 4.84
C MET A 186 -0.17 27.76 3.98
N HIS A 187 -0.70 28.90 3.54
CA HIS A 187 0.08 29.86 2.77
C HIS A 187 1.30 30.33 3.57
N GLY A 188 2.50 30.18 3.00
CA GLY A 188 3.75 30.55 3.66
C GLY A 188 4.29 29.51 4.65
N SER A 189 3.66 28.33 4.78
CA SER A 189 4.26 27.20 5.50
C SER A 189 5.44 26.61 4.72
N ASP A 190 6.34 25.92 5.42
CA ASP A 190 7.45 25.17 4.82
C ASP A 190 7.00 23.85 4.16
N VAL A 191 5.70 23.54 4.23
CA VAL A 191 5.11 22.36 3.59
C VAL A 191 4.74 22.70 2.14
N THR A 192 5.34 21.98 1.19
CA THR A 192 5.06 22.13 -0.23
C THR A 192 3.92 21.22 -0.67
N ALA A 193 2.87 21.79 -1.26
CA ALA A 193 1.89 21.04 -2.06
C ALA A 193 2.54 20.59 -3.37
N VAL A 194 2.88 19.32 -3.48
CA VAL A 194 3.62 18.78 -4.63
C VAL A 194 2.67 18.51 -5.79
N THR A 195 1.54 17.86 -5.50
CA THR A 195 0.48 17.57 -6.47
C THR A 195 -0.88 17.86 -5.86
N ARG A 196 -1.87 18.11 -6.72
CA ARG A 196 -3.25 18.42 -6.33
C ARG A 196 -4.24 17.53 -7.05
N VAL A 197 -5.37 17.28 -6.40
CA VAL A 197 -6.52 16.62 -7.02
C VAL A 197 -7.10 17.54 -8.09
N GLU A 198 -7.16 17.07 -9.32
CA GLU A 198 -7.71 17.80 -10.46
C GLU A 198 -9.06 17.23 -10.90
N GLY A 199 -9.26 15.92 -10.75
CA GLY A 199 -10.48 15.24 -11.15
C GLY A 199 -10.51 13.78 -10.75
N THR A 200 -11.55 13.08 -11.18
CA THR A 200 -11.74 11.65 -10.98
C THR A 200 -11.78 10.92 -12.32
N GLY A 201 -11.12 9.77 -12.42
CA GLY A 201 -11.29 8.86 -13.54
C GLY A 201 -12.66 8.15 -13.52
N THR A 202 -12.99 7.44 -14.59
CA THR A 202 -14.22 6.62 -14.67
C THR A 202 -14.23 5.48 -13.66
N ALA A 203 -13.05 5.01 -13.26
CA ALA A 203 -12.84 3.97 -12.25
C ALA A 203 -12.78 4.54 -10.81
N PHE A 204 -13.33 5.72 -10.55
CA PHE A 204 -13.41 6.30 -9.21
C PHE A 204 -14.80 6.12 -8.61
N THR A 205 -14.86 5.80 -7.33
CA THR A 205 -16.10 5.76 -6.55
C THR A 205 -15.96 6.66 -5.34
N PRO A 206 -16.64 7.83 -5.34
CA PRO A 206 -16.78 8.64 -4.14
C PRO A 206 -17.41 7.82 -3.03
N TRP A 207 -16.94 8.01 -1.80
CA TRP A 207 -17.46 7.29 -0.65
C TRP A 207 -18.98 7.47 -0.52
N GLU A 208 -19.49 8.69 -0.73
CA GLU A 208 -20.91 9.01 -0.62
C GLU A 208 -21.77 8.33 -1.70
N ARG A 209 -21.16 7.97 -2.84
CA ARG A 209 -21.84 7.23 -3.92
C ARG A 209 -21.76 5.71 -3.77
N SER A 210 -20.98 5.22 -2.81
CA SER A 210 -21.10 3.84 -2.33
C SER A 210 -22.44 3.63 -1.59
N LEU A 211 -23.15 4.71 -1.23
CA LEU A 211 -24.44 4.68 -0.55
C LEU A 211 -25.53 5.43 -1.35
N PRO A 212 -26.84 5.24 -1.06
CA PRO A 212 -27.92 6.00 -1.69
C PRO A 212 -27.86 7.50 -1.34
N GLY A 213 -27.32 8.29 -2.27
CA GLY A 213 -27.42 9.75 -2.31
C GLY A 213 -26.29 10.51 -1.61
N THR A 214 -25.75 11.52 -2.29
CA THR A 214 -25.59 12.94 -1.90
C THR A 214 -24.64 13.59 -2.89
N THR A 215 -24.93 14.84 -3.22
CA THR A 215 -24.11 15.71 -4.07
C THR A 215 -24.17 17.12 -3.48
N PRO A 216 -23.07 17.87 -3.42
CA PRO A 216 -21.72 17.48 -3.86
C PRO A 216 -21.09 16.44 -2.92
N THR A 217 -20.20 15.62 -3.46
CA THR A 217 -19.39 14.64 -2.70
C THR A 217 -18.14 15.31 -2.15
N LEU A 218 -17.47 14.69 -1.18
CA LEU A 218 -16.21 15.19 -0.64
C LEU A 218 -15.16 15.33 -1.74
N VAL A 219 -15.05 14.36 -2.66
CA VAL A 219 -14.10 14.48 -3.77
C VAL A 219 -14.39 15.68 -4.67
N ASP A 220 -15.67 16.03 -4.89
CA ASP A 220 -16.04 17.25 -5.63
C ASP A 220 -15.49 18.50 -4.90
N THR A 221 -15.61 18.54 -3.56
CA THR A 221 -15.04 19.62 -2.74
C THR A 221 -13.51 19.66 -2.79
N LEU A 222 -12.84 18.50 -2.77
CA LEU A 222 -11.38 18.41 -2.87
C LEU A 222 -10.86 18.90 -4.24
N ILE A 223 -11.61 18.63 -5.31
CA ILE A 223 -11.32 19.15 -6.66
C ILE A 223 -11.49 20.66 -6.69
N GLU A 224 -12.63 21.17 -6.22
CA GLU A 224 -12.95 22.60 -6.21
C GLU A 224 -11.93 23.42 -5.41
N THR A 225 -11.53 22.91 -4.24
CA THR A 225 -10.52 23.54 -3.37
C THR A 225 -9.09 23.25 -3.80
N ARG A 226 -8.90 22.42 -4.83
CA ARG A 226 -7.59 21.94 -5.31
C ARG A 226 -6.73 21.39 -4.16
N ALA A 227 -7.32 20.56 -3.32
CA ALA A 227 -6.62 19.94 -2.20
C ALA A 227 -5.36 19.20 -2.68
N ALA A 228 -4.29 19.28 -1.90
CA ALA A 228 -3.07 18.55 -2.22
C ALA A 228 -3.23 17.07 -1.87
N ASN A 229 -2.90 16.15 -2.78
CA ASN A 229 -2.87 14.72 -2.48
C ASN A 229 -1.44 14.20 -2.26
N VAL A 230 -0.44 15.05 -2.47
CA VAL A 230 0.95 14.80 -2.10
C VAL A 230 1.56 16.06 -1.52
N VAL A 231 2.14 15.96 -0.33
CA VAL A 231 2.88 17.05 0.31
C VAL A 231 4.27 16.59 0.73
N ALA A 232 5.21 17.53 0.78
CA ALA A 232 6.56 17.29 1.28
C ALA A 232 7.05 18.47 2.13
N GLY A 233 7.86 18.18 3.14
CA GLY A 233 8.44 19.18 4.02
C GLY A 233 9.67 18.64 4.76
N ALA A 234 10.27 19.49 5.59
CA ALA A 234 11.38 19.14 6.46
C ALA A 234 10.91 19.02 7.91
N PHE A 235 11.59 18.16 8.68
CA PHE A 235 11.44 18.11 10.14
C PHE A 235 12.83 17.87 10.75
N GLY A 236 13.35 18.88 11.45
CA GLY A 236 14.78 18.92 11.80
C GLY A 236 15.65 18.85 10.53
N GLU A 237 16.64 17.96 10.53
CA GLU A 237 17.50 17.69 9.37
C GLU A 237 16.87 16.70 8.36
N GLY A 238 15.73 16.11 8.72
CA GLY A 238 15.05 15.07 7.97
C GLY A 238 14.09 15.59 6.91
N THR A 239 13.59 14.64 6.12
CA THR A 239 12.61 14.88 5.05
C THR A 239 11.36 14.06 5.31
N VAL A 240 10.20 14.66 5.08
CA VAL A 240 8.90 14.00 5.23
C VAL A 240 8.14 14.12 3.93
N VAL A 241 7.69 12.98 3.39
CA VAL A 241 6.88 12.90 2.17
C VAL A 241 5.60 12.15 2.50
N LEU A 242 4.46 12.79 2.25
CA LEU A 242 3.14 12.23 2.55
C LEU A 242 2.36 12.06 1.25
N PHE A 243 2.14 10.80 0.88
CA PHE A 243 1.30 10.40 -0.23
C PHE A 243 -0.11 10.11 0.28
N GLY A 244 -1.02 11.05 0.01
CA GLY A 244 -2.44 10.85 0.23
C GLY A 244 -3.03 9.76 -0.65
N SER A 245 -2.60 9.74 -1.91
CA SER A 245 -2.87 8.65 -2.86
C SER A 245 -1.80 7.55 -2.76
N HIS A 246 -1.98 6.46 -3.51
CA HIS A 246 -1.07 5.33 -3.58
C HIS A 246 -0.26 5.35 -4.89
N PRO A 247 0.88 6.07 -4.97
CA PRO A 247 1.76 5.98 -6.13
C PRO A 247 2.34 4.57 -6.33
N GLU A 248 2.30 3.72 -5.29
CA GLU A 248 2.77 2.35 -5.33
C GLU A 248 1.73 1.34 -5.85
N PHE A 249 0.48 1.76 -6.06
CA PHE A 249 -0.58 0.92 -6.62
C PHE A 249 -0.68 1.12 -8.12
N GLY A 250 -1.08 0.06 -8.80
CA GLY A 250 -1.58 0.12 -10.16
C GLY A 250 -3.10 0.21 -10.19
N PHE A 251 -3.69 -0.18 -11.32
CA PHE A 251 -5.06 0.20 -11.69
C PHE A 251 -5.99 -0.98 -11.98
N ASP A 252 -5.48 -2.20 -11.96
CA ASP A 252 -6.33 -3.41 -12.08
C ASP A 252 -7.09 -3.70 -10.77
N ALA A 253 -7.85 -4.80 -10.75
CA ALA A 253 -8.71 -5.13 -9.62
C ALA A 253 -7.90 -5.53 -8.37
N LEU A 254 -6.68 -6.01 -8.55
CA LEU A 254 -5.75 -6.36 -7.48
C LEU A 254 -4.73 -5.25 -7.20
N GLN A 255 -4.90 -4.09 -7.82
CA GLN A 255 -4.04 -2.90 -7.68
C GLN A 255 -2.58 -3.15 -8.13
N LEU A 256 -2.36 -4.11 -9.00
CA LEU A 256 -1.11 -4.34 -9.72
C LEU A 256 -1.09 -3.49 -11.01
N GLY A 257 0.06 -3.48 -11.69
CA GLY A 257 0.26 -2.69 -12.92
C GLY A 257 0.56 -1.21 -12.66
N TRP A 258 1.72 -0.92 -12.06
CA TRP A 258 2.18 0.42 -11.68
C TRP A 258 2.11 1.42 -12.84
N GLY A 259 1.71 2.66 -12.50
CA GLY A 259 1.68 3.81 -13.41
C GLY A 259 2.80 4.82 -13.17
N GLU A 260 2.80 5.91 -13.94
CA GLU A 260 3.79 6.99 -13.84
C GLU A 260 3.86 7.63 -12.45
N ALA A 261 2.77 7.57 -11.67
CA ALA A 261 2.74 8.06 -10.28
C ALA A 261 3.81 7.40 -9.40
N ALA A 262 4.23 6.16 -9.69
CA ALA A 262 5.32 5.47 -8.98
C ALA A 262 6.64 6.27 -9.01
N ARG A 263 6.81 7.16 -10.00
CA ARG A 263 7.96 8.07 -10.07
C ARG A 263 8.04 9.03 -8.89
N LEU A 264 6.92 9.38 -8.24
CA LEU A 264 6.94 10.16 -7.00
C LEU A 264 7.72 9.42 -5.91
N PHE A 265 7.43 8.14 -5.70
CA PHE A 265 8.14 7.32 -4.73
C PHE A 265 9.62 7.15 -5.12
N GLY A 266 9.91 6.87 -6.39
CA GLY A 266 11.29 6.79 -6.89
C GLY A 266 12.09 8.09 -6.69
N ASN A 267 11.49 9.25 -6.95
CA ASN A 267 12.12 10.55 -6.74
C ASN A 267 12.42 10.83 -5.26
N ALA A 268 11.59 10.36 -4.33
CA ALA A 268 11.89 10.42 -2.89
C ALA A 268 13.13 9.60 -2.54
N LEU A 269 13.24 8.37 -3.06
CA LEU A 269 14.43 7.54 -2.84
C LEU A 269 15.70 8.17 -3.45
N LEU A 270 15.61 8.74 -4.67
CA LEU A 270 16.72 9.46 -5.30
C LEU A 270 17.17 10.66 -4.45
N HIS A 271 16.23 11.41 -3.89
CA HIS A 271 16.53 12.54 -3.03
C HIS A 271 17.30 12.09 -1.77
N GLN A 272 16.83 11.05 -1.07
CA GLN A 272 17.50 10.58 0.13
C GLN A 272 18.86 9.94 -0.17
N ALA A 273 19.01 9.27 -1.31
CA ALA A 273 20.31 8.73 -1.72
C ALA A 273 21.38 9.81 -1.88
N GLY A 274 20.99 11.04 -2.27
CA GLY A 274 21.89 12.21 -2.30
C GLY A 274 22.25 12.78 -0.92
N ARG A 275 21.52 12.42 0.14
CA ARG A 275 21.66 12.93 1.53
C ARG A 275 22.09 11.86 2.53
N LYS A 276 22.43 10.66 2.03
CA LYS A 276 22.67 9.42 2.77
C LYS A 276 23.45 9.58 4.10
N ARG A 277 23.03 8.82 5.11
CA ARG A 277 23.67 8.76 6.45
C ARG A 277 24.30 7.40 6.76
N SER A 278 23.72 6.31 6.25
CA SER A 278 24.10 4.94 6.63
C SER A 278 25.30 4.37 5.84
N LEU A 279 25.77 3.16 6.17
CA LEU A 279 26.65 2.38 5.28
C LEU A 279 25.80 1.56 4.28
N PRO A 280 26.33 1.19 3.09
CA PRO A 280 25.58 0.38 2.11
C PRO A 280 25.03 -0.92 2.71
N CYS A 281 23.85 -1.36 2.25
CA CYS A 281 23.30 -2.67 2.55
C CYS A 281 23.39 -3.55 1.30
N GLU A 282 24.18 -4.61 1.39
CA GLU A 282 24.11 -5.68 0.40
C GLU A 282 23.17 -6.76 0.96
N ALA A 283 22.26 -7.28 0.12
CA ALA A 283 21.56 -8.53 0.41
C ALA A 283 22.60 -9.68 0.38
N THR A 284 23.40 -9.74 1.43
CA THR A 284 24.50 -10.67 1.58
C THR A 284 24.09 -11.77 2.53
N GLY A 285 24.47 -12.97 2.18
CA GLY A 285 24.21 -14.16 2.96
C GLY A 285 24.67 -15.36 2.18
N ALA A 286 25.09 -16.41 2.88
CA ALA A 286 25.28 -17.69 2.22
C ALA A 286 23.98 -18.09 1.50
N ALA A 287 24.11 -18.67 0.31
CA ALA A 287 22.99 -19.23 -0.43
C ALA A 287 22.28 -20.27 0.44
N LEU A 288 21.00 -20.06 0.67
CA LEU A 288 20.10 -20.96 1.38
C LEU A 288 19.34 -21.77 0.33
N THR A 289 19.50 -23.08 0.33
CA THR A 289 18.61 -23.96 -0.42
C THR A 289 17.22 -23.87 0.18
N VAL A 290 16.22 -23.63 -0.65
CA VAL A 290 14.83 -23.48 -0.22
C VAL A 290 13.95 -24.49 -0.92
N ASP A 291 12.96 -24.98 -0.17
CA ASP A 291 11.82 -25.71 -0.71
C ASP A 291 10.57 -24.88 -0.45
N LEU A 292 9.89 -24.52 -1.53
CA LEU A 292 8.68 -23.70 -1.57
C LEU A 292 7.51 -24.48 -2.18
N ALA A 293 7.62 -25.81 -2.28
CA ALA A 293 6.56 -26.66 -2.81
C ALA A 293 5.27 -26.55 -1.97
N ASP A 294 5.39 -26.44 -0.65
CA ASP A 294 4.27 -26.22 0.27
C ASP A 294 3.49 -24.93 -0.06
N VAL A 295 4.21 -23.83 -0.30
CA VAL A 295 3.61 -22.55 -0.71
C VAL A 295 3.01 -22.65 -2.11
N ALA A 296 3.72 -23.27 -3.06
CA ALA A 296 3.24 -23.44 -4.43
C ALA A 296 1.97 -24.30 -4.52
N ASP A 297 1.89 -25.38 -3.74
CA ASP A 297 0.70 -26.24 -3.66
C ASP A 297 -0.50 -25.49 -3.06
N ALA A 298 -0.26 -24.69 -2.02
CA ALA A 298 -1.28 -23.84 -1.42
C ALA A 298 -1.83 -22.80 -2.42
N LEU A 299 -0.95 -22.15 -3.19
CA LEU A 299 -1.35 -21.20 -4.23
C LEU A 299 -2.04 -21.87 -5.43
N THR A 300 -1.62 -23.08 -5.80
CA THR A 300 -2.32 -23.89 -6.81
C THR A 300 -3.74 -24.20 -6.34
N THR A 301 -3.90 -24.61 -5.08
CA THR A 301 -5.21 -24.84 -4.45
C THR A 301 -6.06 -23.56 -4.45
N ALA A 302 -5.47 -22.42 -4.09
CA ALA A 302 -6.14 -21.13 -4.13
C ALA A 302 -6.58 -20.76 -5.55
N SER A 303 -5.74 -20.98 -6.56
CA SER A 303 -6.05 -20.74 -7.97
C SER A 303 -7.31 -21.49 -8.41
N GLU A 304 -7.38 -22.79 -8.15
CA GLU A 304 -8.53 -23.61 -8.50
C GLU A 304 -9.81 -23.15 -7.79
N ARG A 305 -9.70 -22.73 -6.53
CA ARG A 305 -10.82 -22.19 -5.75
C ARG A 305 -11.32 -20.88 -6.35
N PHE A 306 -10.44 -19.92 -6.58
CA PHE A 306 -10.78 -18.65 -7.23
C PHE A 306 -11.43 -18.86 -8.59
N GLN A 307 -10.90 -19.78 -9.41
CA GLN A 307 -11.48 -20.10 -10.71
C GLN A 307 -12.92 -20.62 -10.56
N ARG A 308 -13.17 -21.58 -9.65
CA ARG A 308 -14.55 -22.07 -9.38
C ARG A 308 -15.47 -20.93 -8.94
N LEU A 309 -15.01 -20.11 -8.00
CA LEU A 309 -15.79 -19.02 -7.41
C LEU A 309 -16.11 -17.90 -8.40
N SER A 310 -15.20 -17.63 -9.35
CA SER A 310 -15.42 -16.65 -10.42
C SER A 310 -16.60 -16.98 -11.34
N THR A 311 -17.00 -18.26 -11.40
CA THR A 311 -18.15 -18.73 -12.19
C THR A 311 -19.49 -18.63 -11.45
N ILE A 312 -19.47 -18.38 -10.14
CA ILE A 312 -20.67 -18.22 -9.33
C ILE A 312 -21.25 -16.82 -9.59
N THR A 313 -22.57 -16.72 -9.67
CA THR A 313 -23.27 -15.43 -9.63
C THR A 313 -23.62 -15.13 -8.16
N PRO A 314 -22.88 -14.25 -7.47
CA PRO A 314 -23.17 -13.94 -6.09
C PRO A 314 -24.40 -13.02 -5.98
N GLU A 315 -25.19 -13.19 -4.91
CA GLU A 315 -26.27 -12.25 -4.56
C GLU A 315 -25.66 -10.99 -3.93
N LEU A 316 -25.19 -10.08 -4.78
CA LEU A 316 -24.60 -8.79 -4.38
C LEU A 316 -25.57 -7.63 -4.65
N SER A 317 -26.88 -7.90 -4.65
CA SER A 317 -27.90 -6.89 -4.87
C SER A 317 -27.84 -5.83 -3.74
N GLY A 318 -27.73 -4.56 -4.12
CA GLY A 318 -27.58 -3.45 -3.17
C GLY A 318 -26.16 -3.20 -2.65
N ALA A 319 -25.16 -3.95 -3.10
CA ALA A 319 -23.77 -3.67 -2.78
C ALA A 319 -23.27 -2.35 -3.43
N PRO A 320 -22.39 -1.61 -2.73
CA PRO A 320 -21.78 -0.40 -3.28
C PRO A 320 -20.98 -0.68 -4.57
N VAL A 321 -20.90 0.32 -5.43
CA VAL A 321 -19.87 0.39 -6.47
C VAL A 321 -18.50 0.47 -5.76
N PHE A 322 -17.47 -0.12 -6.35
CA PHE A 322 -16.12 -0.07 -5.82
C PHE A 322 -15.10 -0.06 -6.98
N LEU A 323 -14.09 0.81 -6.93
CA LEU A 323 -13.16 1.07 -8.05
C LEU A 323 -13.89 1.38 -9.38
N GLY A 324 -15.02 2.09 -9.30
CA GLY A 324 -15.88 2.43 -10.43
C GLY A 324 -16.60 1.23 -11.08
N GLN A 325 -16.54 0.05 -10.47
CA GLN A 325 -17.19 -1.17 -10.94
C GLN A 325 -18.34 -1.58 -10.05
N THR A 326 -19.36 -2.22 -10.64
CA THR A 326 -20.41 -2.85 -9.83
C THR A 326 -19.79 -3.99 -9.01
N ALA A 327 -20.34 -4.28 -7.83
CA ALA A 327 -19.82 -5.38 -7.00
C ALA A 327 -19.75 -6.74 -7.74
N PRO A 328 -20.74 -7.14 -8.56
CA PRO A 328 -20.62 -8.35 -9.38
C PRO A 328 -19.49 -8.32 -10.42
N ASP A 329 -19.23 -7.16 -11.03
CA ASP A 329 -18.16 -7.03 -12.03
C ASP A 329 -16.78 -7.08 -11.37
N LEU A 330 -16.60 -6.32 -10.28
CA LEU A 330 -15.38 -6.35 -9.49
C LEU A 330 -15.09 -7.75 -8.95
N TRP A 331 -16.11 -8.43 -8.43
CA TRP A 331 -16.00 -9.82 -7.98
C TRP A 331 -15.44 -10.71 -9.08
N ARG A 332 -16.07 -10.72 -10.26
CA ARG A 332 -15.63 -11.56 -11.38
C ARG A 332 -14.21 -11.21 -11.82
N ALA A 333 -13.90 -9.92 -11.92
CA ALA A 333 -12.58 -9.44 -12.31
C ALA A 333 -11.51 -9.88 -11.30
N ALA A 334 -11.67 -9.53 -10.02
CA ALA A 334 -10.70 -9.82 -8.97
C ALA A 334 -10.47 -11.32 -8.78
N LEU A 335 -11.52 -12.14 -8.83
CA LEU A 335 -11.38 -13.60 -8.69
C LEU A 335 -10.71 -14.24 -9.90
N SER A 336 -11.06 -13.82 -11.11
CA SER A 336 -10.41 -14.32 -12.33
C SER A 336 -8.92 -13.93 -12.38
N GLU A 337 -8.61 -12.71 -11.94
CA GLU A 337 -7.25 -12.22 -11.86
C GLU A 337 -6.46 -12.96 -10.78
N ALA A 338 -7.03 -13.13 -9.58
CA ALA A 338 -6.41 -13.86 -8.48
C ALA A 338 -6.17 -15.34 -8.82
N ALA A 339 -7.05 -15.97 -9.60
CA ALA A 339 -6.86 -17.34 -10.07
C ALA A 339 -5.60 -17.46 -10.94
N THR A 340 -5.49 -16.61 -11.97
CA THR A 340 -4.33 -16.56 -12.87
C THR A 340 -3.06 -16.23 -12.08
N LEU A 341 -3.11 -15.19 -11.25
CA LEU A 341 -1.97 -14.75 -10.45
C LEU A 341 -1.46 -15.82 -9.49
N SER A 342 -2.37 -16.58 -8.86
CA SER A 342 -2.01 -17.67 -7.95
C SER A 342 -1.29 -18.80 -8.70
N ALA A 343 -1.79 -19.20 -9.88
CA ALA A 343 -1.17 -20.25 -10.69
C ALA A 343 0.22 -19.85 -11.20
N ASP A 344 0.36 -18.62 -11.68
CA ASP A 344 1.63 -18.12 -12.18
C ASP A 344 2.64 -17.94 -11.05
N THR A 345 2.20 -17.48 -9.88
CA THR A 345 3.04 -17.35 -8.67
C THR A 345 3.47 -18.73 -8.16
N ALA A 346 2.58 -19.73 -8.14
CA ALA A 346 2.93 -21.10 -7.79
C ALA A 346 4.01 -21.65 -8.72
N THR A 347 3.81 -21.53 -10.04
CA THR A 347 4.78 -21.95 -11.06
C THR A 347 6.12 -21.24 -10.86
N TYR A 348 6.10 -19.94 -10.61
CA TYR A 348 7.31 -19.15 -10.36
C TYR A 348 8.09 -19.66 -9.14
N LEU A 349 7.41 -19.91 -8.01
CA LEU A 349 8.03 -20.38 -6.78
C LEU A 349 8.73 -21.74 -6.95
N THR A 350 8.16 -22.65 -7.76
CA THR A 350 8.83 -23.94 -8.04
C THR A 350 10.18 -23.80 -8.75
N SER A 351 10.43 -22.65 -9.40
CA SER A 351 11.71 -22.36 -10.06
C SER A 351 12.76 -21.74 -9.13
N LEU A 352 12.36 -21.28 -7.94
CA LEU A 352 13.27 -20.70 -6.94
C LEU A 352 13.78 -21.79 -5.99
N THR A 353 15.02 -22.24 -6.20
CA THR A 353 15.65 -23.30 -5.40
C THR A 353 16.71 -22.80 -4.43
N SER A 354 17.13 -21.54 -4.57
CA SER A 354 18.17 -20.92 -3.75
C SER A 354 17.91 -19.43 -3.60
N VAL A 355 18.07 -18.91 -2.39
CA VAL A 355 17.93 -17.48 -2.06
C VAL A 355 19.03 -17.06 -1.09
N PRO A 356 19.38 -15.76 -0.99
CA PRO A 356 20.26 -15.29 0.07
C PRO A 356 19.65 -15.58 1.45
N SER A 357 20.44 -16.03 2.42
CA SER A 357 19.95 -16.27 3.79
C SER A 357 19.34 -15.04 4.46
N ALA A 358 19.75 -13.82 4.06
CA ALA A 358 19.12 -12.58 4.49
C ALA A 358 17.63 -12.49 4.10
N CYS A 359 17.19 -13.26 3.11
CA CYS A 359 15.80 -13.29 2.65
C CYS A 359 14.91 -14.27 3.42
N ALA A 360 15.41 -14.95 4.46
CA ALA A 360 14.65 -15.98 5.18
C ALA A 360 13.28 -15.47 5.69
N ALA A 361 13.19 -14.22 6.14
CA ALA A 361 11.95 -13.61 6.61
C ALA A 361 10.86 -13.48 5.52
N TRP A 362 11.25 -13.39 4.24
CA TRP A 362 10.30 -13.38 3.11
C TRP A 362 9.64 -14.74 2.90
N ILE A 363 10.25 -15.81 3.38
CA ILE A 363 9.74 -17.18 3.24
C ILE A 363 8.87 -17.53 4.45
N ASP A 364 9.42 -17.32 5.64
CA ASP A 364 8.82 -17.77 6.89
C ASP A 364 9.04 -16.74 7.99
N SER A 365 8.03 -15.90 8.18
CA SER A 365 8.01 -14.90 9.25
C SER A 365 6.59 -14.83 9.78
N PRO A 366 6.34 -15.33 11.01
CA PRO A 366 5.02 -15.28 11.61
C PRO A 366 4.59 -13.83 11.88
N ALA A 367 3.28 -13.59 11.88
CA ALA A 367 2.73 -12.34 12.39
C ALA A 367 3.05 -12.20 13.88
N ALA A 368 3.37 -10.97 14.30
CA ALA A 368 3.44 -10.64 15.71
C ALA A 368 2.05 -10.77 16.38
N PRO A 369 1.98 -10.94 17.71
CA PRO A 369 0.71 -10.81 18.43
C PRO A 369 0.05 -9.46 18.12
N GLU A 370 -1.27 -9.47 17.89
CA GLU A 370 -2.08 -8.26 17.65
C GLU A 370 -1.68 -7.46 16.38
N GLN A 371 -0.90 -8.05 15.48
CA GLN A 371 -0.52 -7.42 14.20
C GLN A 371 -1.77 -7.25 13.32
N ASP A 372 -2.10 -5.99 12.97
CA ASP A 372 -3.16 -5.68 12.00
C ASP A 372 -2.61 -5.76 10.58
N TYR A 373 -2.80 -6.93 9.94
CA TYR A 373 -2.03 -7.33 8.77
C TYR A 373 -0.55 -7.13 9.05
N GLY A 374 0.22 -6.45 8.20
CA GLY A 374 1.66 -6.26 8.33
C GLY A 374 2.47 -7.26 7.52
N PHE A 375 3.80 -7.18 7.66
CA PHE A 375 4.70 -8.08 6.96
C PHE A 375 4.68 -9.47 7.60
N VAL A 376 4.45 -10.47 6.76
CA VAL A 376 4.60 -11.89 7.08
C VAL A 376 5.27 -12.62 5.91
N GLY A 377 5.82 -13.81 6.16
CA GLY A 377 6.44 -14.64 5.13
C GLY A 377 5.43 -15.23 4.14
N LEU A 378 5.93 -15.73 3.00
CA LEU A 378 5.14 -16.39 1.96
C LEU A 378 4.30 -17.56 2.50
N ARG A 379 4.82 -18.35 3.46
CA ARG A 379 4.06 -19.43 4.09
C ARG A 379 2.83 -18.92 4.84
N GLN A 380 2.98 -17.82 5.56
CA GLN A 380 1.89 -17.19 6.28
C GLN A 380 0.87 -16.55 5.33
N LEU A 381 1.32 -15.89 4.26
CA LEU A 381 0.42 -15.37 3.22
C LEU A 381 -0.42 -16.48 2.59
N ALA A 382 0.21 -17.59 2.19
CA ALA A 382 -0.50 -18.72 1.59
C ALA A 382 -1.52 -19.35 2.56
N ALA A 383 -1.16 -19.49 3.84
CA ALA A 383 -2.08 -19.98 4.86
C ALA A 383 -3.27 -19.01 5.08
N GLN A 384 -3.03 -17.70 5.11
CA GLN A 384 -4.08 -16.69 5.26
C GLN A 384 -5.02 -16.66 4.05
N ILE A 385 -4.50 -16.78 2.82
CA ILE A 385 -5.30 -16.89 1.60
C ILE A 385 -6.27 -18.06 1.70
N LEU A 386 -5.76 -19.26 2.03
CA LEU A 386 -6.60 -20.45 2.16
C LEU A 386 -7.62 -20.32 3.31
N GLY A 387 -7.22 -19.75 4.45
CA GLY A 387 -8.12 -19.53 5.59
C GLY A 387 -9.24 -18.54 5.26
N LEU A 388 -8.96 -17.47 4.53
CA LEU A 388 -9.98 -16.54 4.05
C LEU A 388 -10.91 -17.18 3.02
N LEU A 389 -10.37 -18.00 2.10
CA LEU A 389 -11.19 -18.76 1.17
C LEU A 389 -12.10 -19.76 1.89
N ASP A 390 -11.64 -20.41 2.97
CA ASP A 390 -12.46 -21.30 3.81
C ASP A 390 -13.62 -20.55 4.45
N GLN A 391 -13.36 -19.40 5.07
CA GLN A 391 -14.40 -18.53 5.63
C GLN A 391 -15.41 -18.11 4.58
N ALA A 392 -14.91 -17.74 3.40
CA ALA A 392 -15.72 -17.24 2.31
C ALA A 392 -16.64 -18.33 1.73
N GLU A 393 -16.13 -19.56 1.54
CA GLU A 393 -16.92 -20.70 1.09
C GLU A 393 -17.95 -21.15 2.14
N GLU A 394 -17.65 -21.00 3.43
CA GLU A 394 -18.63 -21.21 4.50
C GLU A 394 -19.77 -20.18 4.44
N HIS A 395 -19.45 -18.90 4.18
CA HIS A 395 -20.46 -17.86 4.02
C HIS A 395 -21.38 -18.09 2.80
N LEU A 396 -20.87 -18.69 1.71
CA LEU A 396 -21.72 -19.11 0.59
C LEU A 396 -22.74 -20.20 0.98
N ARG A 397 -22.40 -21.07 1.94
CA ARG A 397 -23.30 -22.14 2.41
C ARG A 397 -24.38 -21.65 3.36
N SER A 398 -24.10 -20.57 4.10
CA SER A 398 -24.94 -20.04 5.17
C SER A 398 -25.22 -18.55 4.91
N PRO A 399 -26.22 -18.22 4.07
CA PRO A 399 -26.48 -16.84 3.68
C PRO A 399 -26.74 -15.98 4.92
N PRO A 400 -26.09 -14.81 5.05
CA PRO A 400 -26.15 -14.04 6.30
C PRO A 400 -27.52 -13.38 6.49
N PRO A 401 -27.85 -12.91 7.71
CA PRO A 401 -29.21 -12.47 8.04
C PRO A 401 -29.66 -11.27 7.18
N PRO A 402 -30.97 -11.02 7.08
CA PRO A 402 -31.51 -9.89 6.32
C PRO A 402 -30.90 -8.56 6.77
N VAL A 403 -30.55 -7.71 5.80
CA VAL A 403 -29.99 -6.38 6.07
C VAL A 403 -31.04 -5.51 6.74
N THR A 404 -30.79 -5.08 7.97
CA THR A 404 -31.70 -4.20 8.72
C THR A 404 -31.22 -2.75 8.80
N SER A 405 -29.94 -2.50 8.50
CA SER A 405 -29.34 -1.17 8.48
C SER A 405 -28.10 -1.15 7.58
N PRO A 406 -27.86 -0.07 6.81
CA PRO A 406 -26.61 0.13 6.06
C PRO A 406 -25.39 0.43 6.96
N TYR A 407 -25.62 0.74 8.24
CA TYR A 407 -24.57 1.04 9.23
C TYR A 407 -24.58 0.09 10.43
N GLY A 408 -25.59 -0.78 10.53
CA GLY A 408 -25.69 -1.78 11.59
C GLY A 408 -25.03 -3.08 11.15
N ASP A 409 -24.34 -3.73 12.08
CA ASP A 409 -23.82 -5.08 11.92
C ASP A 409 -22.84 -5.24 10.73
N TRP A 410 -21.88 -4.32 10.57
CA TRP A 410 -20.78 -4.46 9.60
C TRP A 410 -20.06 -5.82 9.71
N ASP A 411 -19.95 -6.34 10.94
CA ASP A 411 -19.42 -7.66 11.29
C ASP A 411 -20.33 -8.83 10.91
N ARG A 412 -21.58 -8.58 10.49
CA ARG A 412 -22.58 -9.61 10.15
C ARG A 412 -23.23 -9.40 8.80
N HIS A 413 -22.86 -8.35 8.09
CA HIS A 413 -23.48 -7.98 6.84
C HIS A 413 -23.06 -8.96 5.73
N PRO A 414 -24.02 -9.57 5.00
CA PRO A 414 -23.74 -10.55 3.94
C PRO A 414 -22.64 -10.16 2.96
N TYR A 415 -22.75 -8.95 2.42
CA TYR A 415 -21.78 -8.40 1.49
C TYR A 415 -20.40 -8.20 2.13
N HIS A 416 -20.31 -7.72 3.37
CA HIS A 416 -19.00 -7.53 4.00
C HIS A 416 -18.39 -8.89 4.31
N LEU A 417 -19.13 -9.85 4.83
CA LEU A 417 -18.61 -11.19 5.12
C LEU A 417 -18.23 -11.99 3.86
N LEU A 418 -18.92 -11.80 2.74
CA LEU A 418 -18.65 -12.50 1.49
C LEU A 418 -17.61 -11.75 0.63
N ALA A 419 -17.82 -10.47 0.34
CA ALA A 419 -16.90 -9.70 -0.48
C ALA A 419 -15.60 -9.39 0.25
N SER A 420 -15.60 -9.15 1.57
CA SER A 420 -14.33 -8.85 2.26
C SER A 420 -13.42 -10.07 2.31
N SER A 421 -13.91 -11.28 2.59
CA SER A 421 -13.01 -12.44 2.69
C SER A 421 -12.45 -12.86 1.33
N TYR A 422 -13.28 -12.86 0.26
CA TYR A 422 -12.82 -13.17 -1.08
C TYR A 422 -11.92 -12.09 -1.69
N LEU A 423 -12.29 -10.81 -1.57
CA LEU A 423 -11.46 -9.72 -2.07
C LEU A 423 -10.20 -9.54 -1.21
N SER A 424 -10.27 -9.83 0.10
CA SER A 424 -9.05 -9.87 0.94
C SER A 424 -8.16 -11.04 0.56
N ALA A 425 -8.71 -12.24 0.30
CA ALA A 425 -7.93 -13.36 -0.19
C ALA A 425 -7.26 -13.01 -1.53
N ALA A 426 -8.00 -12.39 -2.44
CA ALA A 426 -7.48 -11.93 -3.73
C ALA A 426 -6.38 -10.85 -3.56
N GLY A 427 -6.56 -9.89 -2.65
CA GLY A 427 -5.53 -8.91 -2.29
C GLY A 427 -4.29 -9.54 -1.65
N LEU A 428 -4.45 -10.56 -0.80
CA LEU A 428 -3.33 -11.32 -0.24
C LEU A 428 -2.61 -12.14 -1.30
N THR A 429 -3.29 -12.62 -2.35
CA THR A 429 -2.62 -13.20 -3.53
C THR A 429 -1.72 -12.18 -4.22
N ALA A 430 -2.15 -10.92 -4.34
CA ALA A 430 -1.30 -9.85 -4.85
C ALA A 430 -0.06 -9.64 -3.96
N ALA A 431 -0.24 -9.61 -2.64
CA ALA A 431 0.87 -9.55 -1.69
C ALA A 431 1.84 -10.74 -1.83
N ALA A 432 1.32 -11.97 -1.97
CA ALA A 432 2.13 -13.16 -2.17
C ALA A 432 2.93 -13.11 -3.49
N SER A 433 2.32 -12.61 -4.56
CA SER A 433 2.99 -12.44 -5.85
C SER A 433 4.10 -11.38 -5.79
N LEU A 434 3.84 -10.24 -5.14
CA LEU A 434 4.82 -9.17 -4.92
C LEU A 434 5.97 -9.66 -4.02
N ALA A 435 5.68 -10.44 -2.98
CA ALA A 435 6.68 -11.06 -2.11
C ALA A 435 7.54 -12.08 -2.87
N ALA A 436 6.92 -12.93 -3.70
CA ALA A 436 7.64 -13.89 -4.54
C ALA A 436 8.56 -13.19 -5.54
N GLY A 437 8.06 -12.17 -6.25
CA GLY A 437 8.85 -11.36 -7.18
C GLY A 437 9.98 -10.60 -6.50
N THR A 438 9.76 -10.10 -5.27
CA THR A 438 10.80 -9.49 -4.44
C THR A 438 11.88 -10.52 -4.10
N LEU A 439 11.49 -11.70 -3.60
CA LEU A 439 12.40 -12.78 -3.25
C LEU A 439 13.27 -13.22 -4.43
N GLY A 440 12.66 -13.44 -5.59
CA GLY A 440 13.41 -13.85 -6.78
C GLY A 440 14.30 -12.74 -7.34
N THR A 441 13.92 -11.47 -7.21
CA THR A 441 14.82 -10.34 -7.58
C THR A 441 16.05 -10.32 -6.67
N LEU A 442 15.85 -10.48 -5.36
CA LEU A 442 16.95 -10.57 -4.40
C LEU A 442 17.81 -11.83 -4.59
N ALA A 443 17.24 -12.91 -5.14
CA ALA A 443 17.97 -14.11 -5.54
C ALA A 443 18.70 -13.98 -6.88
N GLY A 444 18.68 -12.80 -7.52
CA GLY A 444 19.35 -12.55 -8.80
C GLY A 444 18.63 -13.10 -10.01
N THR A 445 17.33 -13.40 -9.91
CA THR A 445 16.52 -13.71 -11.08
C THR A 445 16.14 -12.42 -11.79
N ASP A 446 16.37 -12.35 -13.11
CA ASP A 446 15.89 -11.25 -13.96
C ASP A 446 14.39 -11.35 -14.27
N ARG A 447 13.69 -12.31 -13.65
CA ARG A 447 12.27 -12.55 -13.87
C ARG A 447 11.46 -11.60 -13.01
N LEU A 448 10.71 -10.74 -13.70
CA LEU A 448 9.67 -9.90 -13.11
C LEU A 448 8.62 -10.78 -12.39
N PRO A 449 7.83 -10.21 -11.45
CA PRO A 449 6.68 -10.87 -10.89
C PRO A 449 5.73 -11.35 -12.01
N PRO A 450 4.94 -12.41 -11.77
CA PRO A 450 4.17 -13.08 -12.81
C PRO A 450 3.04 -12.26 -13.48
N HIS A 451 2.63 -11.11 -12.94
CA HIS A 451 1.60 -10.23 -13.54
C HIS A 451 2.24 -9.04 -14.27
N PRO A 452 1.67 -8.51 -15.38
CA PRO A 452 2.22 -7.34 -16.03
C PRO A 452 2.36 -6.18 -15.04
N MET A 453 3.61 -5.78 -14.78
CA MET A 453 3.94 -4.71 -13.82
C MET A 453 3.50 -3.32 -14.29
N PHE A 454 3.00 -3.18 -15.51
CA PHE A 454 2.66 -1.90 -16.14
C PHE A 454 1.37 -2.01 -16.93
N GLN A 455 0.59 -0.94 -16.95
CA GLN A 455 -0.45 -0.78 -17.96
C GLN A 455 0.18 -0.65 -19.36
N GLU A 456 -0.45 -1.29 -20.35
CA GLU A 456 -0.30 -0.88 -21.74
C GLU A 456 -0.83 0.56 -21.88
N GLU A 457 -0.26 1.36 -22.78
CA GLU A 457 -0.80 2.68 -23.10
C GLU A 457 -2.29 2.52 -23.42
N ARG A 458 -3.19 3.10 -22.62
CA ARG A 458 -4.61 3.11 -22.96
C ARG A 458 -4.75 3.93 -24.25
N PRO A 459 -5.43 3.41 -25.28
CA PRO A 459 -5.53 4.06 -26.58
C PRO A 459 -6.16 5.46 -26.54
#